data_AF-A0A3B0W795-F1
#
_entry.id   AF-A0A3B0W795-F1
#
_cell.length_a   1.000
_cell.length_b   1.000
_cell.length_c   1.000
_cell.angle_alpha   90.00
_cell.angle_beta   90.00
_cell.angle_gamma   90.00
#
_symmetry.space_group_name_H-M   'P 1'
#
loop_
_entity.id
_entity.type
_entity.pdbx_description
1 polymer ?
#
loop_
_entity_poly.entity_id
_entity_poly.type
_entity_poly.pdbx_seq_one_letter_code
_entity_poly.pdbx_strand_id
1 'polypeptide(L)'
;MRFTAMAYNIMRIFEETSKAKNPKRIHPSDKKYNAALDKRQKTAQEKGRFVNPLFFHARITRICLFTIRSLQNAIMTGKSLIAIMQSLARHLRPRPN
;
A
#
# COMPACT_ATOMS: atom_id res chain seq x y z
N MET A 1 2.51 -11.18 17.65
CA MET A 1 2.83 -11.52 16.24
C MET A 1 1.61 -11.50 15.31
N ARG A 2 0.53 -12.26 15.58
CA ARG A 2 -0.65 -12.35 14.68
C ARG A 2 -1.33 -10.99 14.41
N PHE A 3 -1.57 -10.19 15.44
CA PHE A 3 -2.18 -8.86 15.30
C PHE A 3 -1.34 -7.88 14.46
N THR A 4 0.00 -7.90 14.61
CA THR A 4 0.91 -7.07 13.83
C THR A 4 0.84 -7.41 12.34
N ALA A 5 0.80 -8.70 12.00
CA ALA A 5 0.65 -9.15 10.62
C ALA A 5 -0.72 -8.77 10.02
N MET A 6 -1.80 -8.90 10.80
CA MET A 6 -3.14 -8.47 10.37
C MET A 6 -3.21 -6.96 10.14
N ALA A 7 -2.66 -6.16 11.06
CA ALA A 7 -2.61 -4.70 10.91
C ALA A 7 -1.79 -4.28 9.69
N TYR A 8 -0.65 -4.94 9.45
CA TYR A 8 0.17 -4.73 8.26
C TYR A 8 -0.62 -5.04 6.98
N ASN A 9 -1.33 -6.17 6.93
CA ASN A 9 -2.13 -6.57 5.78
C ASN A 9 -3.27 -5.57 5.49
N ILE A 10 -3.94 -5.06 6.53
CA ILE A 10 -5.00 -4.05 6.37
C ILE A 10 -4.43 -2.72 5.84
N MET A 11 -3.34 -2.22 6.43
CA MET A 11 -2.66 -1.01 5.95
C MET A 11 -2.21 -1.16 4.49
N ARG A 12 -1.71 -2.35 4.15
CA ARG A 12 -1.31 -2.68 2.79
C ARG A 12 -2.48 -2.66 1.82
N ILE A 13 -3.60 -3.31 2.13
CA ILE A 13 -4.81 -3.29 1.26
C ILE A 13 -5.24 -1.85 0.98
N PHE A 14 -5.21 -1.00 2.01
CA PHE A 14 -5.55 0.41 1.86
C PHE A 14 -4.59 1.15 0.91
N GLU A 15 -3.29 1.00 1.12
CA GLU A 15 -2.25 1.65 0.31
C GLU A 15 -2.31 1.18 -1.16
N GLU A 16 -2.52 -0.10 -1.42
CA GLU A 16 -2.67 -0.64 -2.78
C GLU A 16 -3.94 -0.09 -3.46
N THR A 17 -5.07 -0.07 -2.75
CA THR A 17 -6.32 0.50 -3.26
C THR A 17 -6.17 1.99 -3.58
N SER A 18 -5.43 2.71 -2.74
CA SER A 18 -5.09 4.12 -2.93
C SER A 18 -4.28 4.35 -4.20
N LYS A 19 -3.22 3.55 -4.39
CA LYS A 19 -2.34 3.61 -5.56
C LYS A 19 -3.07 3.27 -6.85
N ALA A 20 -3.93 2.25 -6.82
CA ALA A 20 -4.75 1.85 -7.97
C ALA A 20 -5.71 2.97 -8.41
N LYS A 21 -6.32 3.69 -7.47
CA LYS A 21 -7.23 4.82 -7.77
C LYS A 21 -6.49 6.09 -8.22
N ASN A 22 -5.24 6.29 -7.81
CA ASN A 22 -4.46 7.50 -8.09
C ASN A 22 -3.04 7.19 -8.61
N PRO A 23 -2.90 6.57 -9.78
CA PRO A 23 -1.61 6.09 -10.29
C PRO A 23 -0.59 7.21 -10.53
N LYS A 24 -1.07 8.42 -10.83
CA LYS A 24 -0.21 9.61 -11.01
C LYS A 24 0.50 10.05 -9.72
N ARG A 25 0.04 9.61 -8.55
CA ARG A 25 0.53 10.03 -7.23
C ARG A 25 1.37 8.97 -6.53
N ILE A 26 1.69 7.88 -7.23
CA ILE A 26 2.61 6.86 -6.75
C ILE A 26 4.02 7.47 -6.64
N HIS A 27 4.67 7.26 -5.50
CA HIS A 27 6.02 7.75 -5.23
C HIS A 27 7.02 7.22 -6.28
N PRO A 28 8.01 8.00 -6.75
CA PRO A 28 8.97 7.54 -7.76
C PRO A 28 9.73 6.26 -7.39
N SER A 29 10.02 6.04 -6.11
CA SER A 29 10.62 4.78 -5.65
C SER A 29 9.73 3.58 -5.98
N ASP A 30 8.43 3.72 -5.77
CA ASP A 30 7.47 2.64 -5.97
C ASP A 30 7.32 2.35 -7.47
N LYS A 31 7.40 3.37 -8.32
CA LYS A 31 7.47 3.19 -9.78
C LYS A 31 8.68 2.36 -10.21
N LYS A 32 9.87 2.65 -9.65
CA LYS A 32 11.11 1.88 -9.92
C LYS A 32 10.96 0.41 -9.50
N TYR A 33 10.34 0.17 -8.34
CA TYR A 33 10.10 -1.19 -7.85
C TYR A 33 9.05 -1.94 -8.69
N ASN A 34 7.96 -1.26 -9.10
CA ASN A 34 6.94 -1.83 -9.98
C ASN A 34 7.54 -2.26 -11.32
N ALA A 35 8.41 -1.44 -11.92
CA ALA A 35 9.09 -1.83 -13.16
C ALA A 35 9.94 -3.11 -13.00
N ALA A 36 10.61 -3.28 -11.86
CA ALA A 36 11.37 -4.49 -11.58
C ALA A 36 10.47 -5.72 -11.36
N LEU A 37 9.27 -5.53 -10.81
CA LEU A 37 8.25 -6.58 -10.70
C LEU A 37 7.68 -6.98 -12.04
N ASP A 38 7.35 -6.00 -12.88
CA ASP A 38 6.80 -6.27 -14.21
C ASP A 38 7.76 -7.12 -15.03
N LYS A 39 9.07 -6.85 -14.93
CA LYS A 39 10.11 -7.69 -15.54
C LYS A 39 10.07 -9.13 -15.00
N ARG A 40 9.96 -9.31 -13.68
CA ARG A 40 9.88 -10.65 -13.05
C ARG A 40 8.59 -11.38 -13.42
N GLN A 41 7.47 -10.65 -13.51
CA GLN A 41 6.18 -11.18 -13.92
C GLN A 41 6.23 -11.68 -15.36
N LYS A 42 6.84 -10.92 -16.28
CA LYS A 42 7.07 -11.36 -17.66
C LYS A 42 7.89 -12.65 -17.72
N THR A 43 9.02 -12.71 -17.00
CA THR A 43 9.85 -13.94 -16.94
C THR A 43 9.12 -15.13 -16.31
N ALA A 44 8.21 -14.90 -15.35
CA ALA A 44 7.40 -15.96 -14.77
C ALA A 44 6.36 -16.46 -15.79
N GLN A 45 5.70 -15.55 -16.50
CA GLN A 45 4.69 -15.87 -17.52
C GLN A 45 5.29 -16.67 -18.68
N GLU A 46 6.50 -16.32 -19.12
CA GLU A 46 7.27 -17.10 -20.13
C GLU A 46 7.47 -18.57 -19.71
N LYS A 47 7.44 -18.85 -18.41
CA LYS A 47 7.58 -20.21 -17.84
C LYS A 47 6.24 -20.84 -17.45
N GLY A 48 5.11 -20.25 -17.84
CA GLY A 48 3.77 -20.68 -17.42
C GLY A 48 3.49 -20.48 -15.93
N ARG A 49 4.23 -19.60 -15.27
CA ARG A 49 4.13 -19.28 -13.84
C ARG A 49 3.66 -17.84 -13.64
N PHE A 50 3.35 -17.49 -12.39
CA PHE A 50 3.04 -16.12 -12.00
C PHE A 50 3.76 -15.72 -10.73
N VAL A 51 4.00 -14.43 -10.53
CA VAL A 51 4.56 -13.88 -9.30
C VAL A 51 3.44 -13.74 -8.29
N ASN A 52 3.54 -14.44 -7.15
CA ASN A 52 2.58 -14.28 -6.06
C ASN A 52 2.73 -12.88 -5.43
N PRO A 53 1.72 -12.00 -5.56
CA PRO A 53 1.79 -10.65 -5.01
C PRO A 53 1.90 -10.64 -3.50
N LEU A 54 1.34 -11.62 -2.77
CA LEU A 54 1.40 -11.65 -1.31
C LEU A 54 2.83 -11.87 -0.78
N PHE A 55 3.58 -12.78 -1.40
CA PHE A 55 4.98 -13.06 -1.04
C PHE A 55 5.94 -11.99 -1.51
N PHE A 56 5.77 -11.49 -2.73
CA PHE A 56 6.67 -10.46 -3.24
C PHE A 56 6.37 -9.08 -2.63
N HIS A 57 5.10 -8.76 -2.35
CA HIS A 57 4.74 -7.44 -1.81
C HIS A 57 4.86 -7.31 -0.29
N ALA A 58 5.19 -8.38 0.43
CA ALA A 58 5.68 -8.23 1.79
C ALA A 58 6.87 -7.24 1.85
N ARG A 59 7.62 -7.08 0.73
CA ARG A 59 8.67 -6.06 0.55
C ARG A 59 8.27 -4.80 -0.24
N ILE A 60 7.06 -4.71 -0.82
CA ILE A 60 6.75 -3.72 -1.88
C ILE A 60 5.89 -2.57 -1.37
N THR A 61 4.96 -2.82 -0.46
CA THR A 61 4.09 -1.75 0.01
C THR A 61 4.84 -0.97 1.07
N ARG A 62 5.66 0.01 0.66
CA ARG A 62 6.12 1.08 1.55
C ARG A 62 4.88 1.78 2.06
N ILE A 63 4.44 1.37 3.25
CA ILE A 63 3.38 2.08 3.96
C ILE A 63 3.95 3.48 4.22
N CYS A 64 3.31 4.50 3.67
CA CYS A 64 3.86 5.84 3.82
C CYS A 64 3.83 6.25 5.30
N LEU A 65 4.81 7.06 5.73
CA LEU A 65 4.92 7.50 7.12
C LEU A 65 3.64 8.19 7.60
N PHE A 66 2.93 8.87 6.69
CA PHE A 66 1.64 9.48 6.97
C PHE A 66 0.59 8.43 7.36
N THR A 67 0.42 7.36 6.57
CA THR A 67 -0.51 6.25 6.89
C THR A 67 -0.19 5.63 8.25
N ILE A 68 1.09 5.43 8.57
CA ILE A 68 1.54 4.90 9.87
C ILE A 68 1.12 5.85 11.01
N ARG A 69 1.44 7.15 10.88
CA ARG A 69 1.11 8.15 11.91
C ARG A 69 -0.40 8.33 12.09
N SER A 70 -1.17 8.34 11.00
CA SER A 70 -2.62 8.43 11.07
C SER A 70 -3.24 7.23 11.79
N LEU A 71 -2.72 6.03 11.55
CA LEU A 71 -3.16 4.83 12.26
C LEU A 71 -2.77 4.89 13.75
N GLN A 72 -1.53 5.26 14.07
CA GLN A 72 -1.06 5.41 15.46
C GLN A 72 -1.92 6.41 16.23
N ASN A 73 -2.16 7.60 15.65
CA ASN A 73 -3.00 8.63 16.27
C ASN A 73 -4.43 8.14 16.50
N ALA A 74 -4.96 7.33 15.57
CA ALA A 74 -6.30 6.80 15.70
C ALA A 74 -6.42 5.70 16.75
N ILE A 75 -5.39 4.86 16.91
CA ILE A 75 -5.31 3.90 18.01
C ILE A 75 -5.28 4.65 19.35
N MET A 76 -4.42 5.68 19.46
CA MET A 76 -4.31 6.50 20.68
C MET A 76 -5.61 7.24 21.03
N THR A 77 -6.40 7.62 20.02
CA THR A 77 -7.65 8.37 20.20
C THR A 77 -8.91 7.52 20.17
N GLY A 78 -8.78 6.17 20.11
CA GLY A 78 -9.91 5.25 20.11
C GLY A 78 -10.81 5.35 18.86
N LYS A 79 -10.30 5.87 17.75
CA LYS A 79 -11.09 6.04 16.52
C LYS A 79 -11.32 4.71 15.83
N SER A 80 -12.54 4.52 15.30
CA SER A 80 -12.88 3.31 14.53
C SER A 80 -12.05 3.22 13.26
N LEU A 81 -11.73 1.98 12.85
CA LEU A 81 -10.96 1.71 11.63
C LEU A 81 -11.60 2.36 10.39
N ILE A 82 -12.94 2.37 10.33
CA ILE A 82 -13.72 3.00 9.26
C ILE A 82 -13.44 4.51 9.18
N ALA A 83 -13.42 5.21 10.33
CA ALA A 83 -13.12 6.64 10.38
C ALA A 83 -11.70 6.95 9.90
N ILE A 84 -10.74 6.07 10.21
CA ILE A 84 -9.34 6.18 9.75
C ILE A 84 -9.28 6.03 8.23
N MET A 85 -9.92 5.00 7.68
CA MET A 85 -9.94 4.74 6.24
C MET A 85 -10.56 5.91 5.48
N GLN A 86 -11.65 6.49 5.99
CA GLN A 86 -12.26 7.69 5.40
C GLN A 86 -11.36 8.93 5.51
N SER A 87 -10.62 9.10 6.61
CA SER A 87 -9.70 10.22 6.78
C SER A 87 -8.49 10.10 5.85
N LEU A 88 -7.93 8.91 5.74
CA LEU A 88 -6.82 8.63 4.83
C LEU A 88 -7.26 8.82 3.37
N ALA A 89 -8.46 8.34 3.01
CA ALA A 89 -9.02 8.54 1.67
C ALA A 89 -9.19 10.03 1.32
N ARG A 90 -9.54 10.88 2.30
CA ARG A 90 -9.66 12.33 2.11
C ARG A 90 -8.31 13.05 1.99
N HIS A 91 -7.28 12.56 2.67
CA HIS A 91 -5.92 13.13 2.55
C HIS A 91 -5.27 12.86 1.19
N LEU A 92 -5.82 11.91 0.43
CA LEU A 92 -5.49 11.67 -0.97
C LEU A 92 -6.14 12.71 -1.91
N ARG A 93 -6.47 13.92 -1.46
CA ARG A 93 -6.85 15.02 -2.35
C ARG A 93 -5.61 15.58 -3.05
N PRO A 94 -5.75 16.11 -4.29
CA PRO A 94 -4.62 16.69 -5.00
C PRO A 94 -3.97 17.75 -4.12
N ARG A 95 -2.64 17.75 -4.02
CA ARG A 95 -1.95 18.97 -3.62
C ARG A 95 -2.34 20.04 -4.64
N PRO A 96 -2.84 21.22 -4.22
CA PRO A 96 -2.95 22.35 -5.14
C PRO A 96 -1.54 22.63 -5.68
N ASN A 97 -1.49 22.97 -6.96
CA ASN A 97 -0.24 23.39 -7.63
C ASN A 97 0.40 24.58 -6.91
#